data_AF-A0A2G2GMH6-F1
#
_entry.id   AF-A0A2G2GMH6-F1
#
_cell.length_a   1.000
_cell.length_b   1.000
_cell.length_c   1.000
_cell.angle_alpha   90.00
_cell.angle_beta   90.00
_cell.angle_gamma   90.00
#
_symmetry.space_group_name_H-M   'P 1'
#
loop_
_entity.id
_entity.type
_entity.pdbx_description
1 polymer ?
#
loop_
_entity_poly.entity_id
_entity_poly.type
_entity_poly.pdbx_seq_one_letter_code
_entity_poly.pdbx_strand_id
1 'polypeptide(L)'
;MQNSAPITIRHLFLIWLGLMVLSLGTMIVGKVSTIGPLGPVWVSGLLLVTFIKAVLILDHFLELKQAHGPWAKLFISLIAAILLVLLVIYAVQSYSAG
;
A
#
# COMPACT_ATOMS: atom_id res chain seq x y z
N MET A 1 -2.15 -21.16 -25.98
CA MET A 1 -2.07 -19.71 -26.24
C MET A 1 -3.10 -19.05 -25.35
N GLN A 2 -2.64 -18.45 -24.25
CA GLN A 2 -3.51 -17.90 -23.20
C GLN A 2 -4.07 -16.58 -23.70
N ASN A 3 -5.40 -16.47 -23.79
CA ASN A 3 -6.09 -15.27 -24.22
C ASN A 3 -5.87 -14.17 -23.16
N SER A 4 -4.88 -13.33 -23.38
CA SER A 4 -4.68 -12.08 -22.65
C SER A 4 -5.86 -11.16 -23.00
N ALA A 5 -6.87 -11.11 -22.14
CA ALA A 5 -7.97 -10.16 -22.30
C ALA A 5 -7.38 -8.74 -22.44
N PRO A 6 -7.81 -7.94 -23.43
CA PRO A 6 -7.26 -6.62 -23.64
C PRO A 6 -7.51 -5.77 -22.39
N ILE A 7 -6.44 -5.38 -21.70
CA ILE A 7 -6.52 -4.46 -20.56
C ILE A 7 -7.18 -3.18 -21.07
N THR A 8 -8.45 -3.02 -20.73
CA THR A 8 -9.31 -1.97 -21.26
C THR A 8 -8.98 -0.67 -20.53
N ILE A 9 -8.81 0.44 -21.24
CA ILE A 9 -8.51 1.78 -20.67
C ILE A 9 -9.43 2.14 -19.49
N ARG A 10 -10.70 1.71 -19.52
CA ARG A 10 -11.65 1.88 -18.41
C ARG A 10 -11.19 1.22 -17.11
N HIS A 11 -10.55 0.05 -17.20
CA HIS A 11 -10.05 -0.69 -16.04
C HIS A 11 -8.84 0.02 -15.42
N LEU A 12 -7.89 0.44 -16.25
CA LEU A 12 -6.74 1.27 -15.81
C LEU A 12 -7.21 2.57 -15.14
N PHE A 13 -8.24 3.20 -15.70
CA PHE A 13 -8.81 4.43 -15.15
C PHE A 13 -9.49 4.21 -13.79
N LEU A 14 -10.20 3.10 -13.60
CA LEU A 14 -10.80 2.74 -12.31
C LEU A 14 -9.75 2.50 -11.22
N ILE A 15 -8.65 1.82 -11.55
CA ILE A 15 -7.54 1.58 -10.61
C ILE A 15 -6.83 2.90 -10.30
N TRP A 16 -6.57 3.72 -11.31
CA TRP A 16 -6.01 5.05 -11.12
C TRP A 16 -6.89 5.92 -10.21
N LEU A 17 -8.21 5.91 -10.43
CA LEU A 17 -9.16 6.63 -9.59
C LEU A 17 -9.17 6.06 -8.16
N GLY A 18 -9.10 4.74 -8.00
CA GLY A 18 -8.93 4.08 -6.71
C GLY A 18 -7.64 4.51 -5.99
N LEU A 19 -6.51 4.61 -6.70
CA LEU A 19 -5.23 5.10 -6.16
C LEU A 19 -5.32 6.57 -5.74
N MET A 20 -6.04 7.40 -6.50
CA MET A 20 -6.30 8.80 -6.15
C MET A 20 -7.13 8.91 -4.87
N VAL A 21 -8.22 8.14 -4.76
CA VAL A 21 -9.05 8.10 -3.54
C VAL A 21 -8.25 7.58 -2.34
N LEU A 22 -7.44 6.53 -2.50
CA LEU A 22 -6.55 6.06 -1.42
C LEU A 22 -5.54 7.14 -1.01
N SER A 23 -5.11 8.00 -1.92
CA SER A 23 -4.20 9.12 -1.62
C SER A 23 -4.88 10.21 -0.80
N LEU A 24 -6.13 10.54 -1.12
CA LEU A 24 -6.95 11.40 -0.27
C LEU A 24 -7.18 10.78 1.11
N GLY A 25 -7.45 9.48 1.16
CA GLY A 25 -7.54 8.72 2.42
C GLY A 25 -6.29 8.84 3.28
N THR A 26 -5.09 8.74 2.70
CA THR A 26 -3.84 8.92 3.46
C THR A 26 -3.64 10.33 4.00
N MET A 27 -4.11 11.37 3.31
CA MET A 27 -4.05 12.74 3.84
C MET A 27 -4.96 12.91 5.07
N ILE A 28 -6.15 12.31 5.04
CA ILE A 28 -7.12 12.37 6.14
C ILE A 28 -6.64 11.55 7.34
N VAL A 29 -6.26 10.29 7.11
CA VAL A 29 -5.78 9.35 8.15
C VAL A 29 -4.43 9.80 8.72
N GLY A 30 -3.58 10.38 7.87
CA GLY A 30 -2.29 10.94 8.25
C GLY A 30 -2.39 12.23 9.04
N LYS A 31 -3.62 12.78 9.22
CA LYS A 31 -3.88 13.90 10.11
C LYS A 31 -2.92 15.07 9.84
N VAL A 32 -2.66 15.33 8.54
CA VAL A 32 -1.66 16.29 8.03
C VAL A 32 -1.83 17.70 8.59
N SER A 33 -3.04 18.06 9.02
CA SER A 33 -3.38 19.34 9.62
C SER A 33 -3.18 19.42 11.15
N THR A 34 -2.80 18.34 11.83
CA THR A 34 -2.62 18.29 13.29
C THR A 34 -1.17 18.03 13.67
N ILE A 35 -0.63 18.84 14.59
CA ILE A 35 0.78 18.82 15.05
C ILE A 35 0.98 17.77 16.19
N GLY A 36 0.13 16.75 16.26
CA GLY A 36 0.17 15.73 17.32
C GLY A 36 0.75 14.40 16.81
N PRO A 37 1.46 13.63 17.66
CA PRO A 37 1.87 12.28 17.30
C PRO A 37 0.65 11.43 16.94
N LEU A 38 0.76 10.65 15.85
CA LEU A 38 -0.33 9.80 15.40
C LEU A 38 -0.53 8.64 16.38
N GLY A 39 -1.77 8.32 16.72
CA GLY A 39 -2.01 7.13 17.54
C GLY A 39 -1.55 5.85 16.80
N PRO A 40 -1.18 4.77 17.50
CA PRO A 40 -0.81 3.49 16.88
C PRO A 40 -1.88 2.97 15.90
N VAL A 41 -3.16 3.22 16.23
CA VAL A 41 -4.31 2.88 15.37
C VAL A 41 -4.26 3.62 14.03
N TRP A 42 -3.95 4.92 14.03
CA TRP A 42 -3.88 5.72 12.80
C TRP A 42 -2.70 5.30 11.92
N VAL A 43 -1.55 5.00 12.53
CA VAL A 43 -0.39 4.48 11.81
C VAL A 43 -0.64 3.10 11.22
N SER A 44 -1.32 2.21 11.95
CA SER A 44 -1.71 0.90 11.40
C SER A 44 -2.62 1.05 10.17
N GLY A 45 -3.56 2.01 10.19
CA GLY A 45 -4.40 2.35 9.06
C GLY A 45 -3.61 2.86 7.85
N LEU A 46 -2.62 3.74 8.07
CA LEU A 46 -1.74 4.22 6.99
C LEU A 46 -0.91 3.11 6.37
N LEU A 47 -0.36 2.20 7.18
CA LEU A 47 0.43 1.06 6.70
C LEU A 47 -0.45 0.11 5.87
N LEU A 48 -1.69 -0.13 6.30
CA LEU A 48 -2.66 -0.96 5.57
C LEU A 48 -3.01 -0.33 4.22
N VAL A 49 -3.31 0.98 4.19
CA VAL A 49 -3.57 1.71 2.94
C VAL A 49 -2.35 1.66 2.01
N THR A 50 -1.14 1.78 2.57
CA THR A 50 0.12 1.69 1.82
C THR A 50 0.32 0.30 1.23
N PHE A 51 0.00 -0.75 1.98
CA PHE A 51 0.04 -2.13 1.49
C PHE A 51 -0.91 -2.36 0.31
N ILE A 52 -2.17 -1.93 0.44
CA ILE A 52 -3.17 -2.06 -0.64
C ILE A 52 -2.71 -1.31 -1.90
N LYS A 53 -2.19 -0.09 -1.74
CA LYS A 53 -1.61 0.70 -2.83
C LYS A 53 -0.48 -0.05 -3.53
N ALA A 54 0.46 -0.60 -2.76
CA ALA A 54 1.59 -1.33 -3.30
C ALA A 54 1.14 -2.58 -4.09
N VAL A 55 0.17 -3.34 -3.57
CA VAL A 55 -0.41 -4.50 -4.26
C VAL A 55 -1.10 -4.10 -5.56
N LEU A 56 -1.89 -3.02 -5.56
CA LEU A 56 -2.58 -2.53 -6.76
C LEU A 56 -1.60 -2.09 -7.85
N ILE A 57 -0.54 -1.36 -7.48
CA ILE A 57 0.53 -0.95 -8.40
C ILE A 57 1.26 -2.18 -8.96
N LEU A 58 1.53 -3.17 -8.11
CA LEU A 58 2.23 -4.39 -8.51
C LEU A 58 1.43 -5.22 -9.52
N ASP A 59 0.13 -5.43 -9.25
CA ASP A 59 -0.73 -6.28 -10.08
C ASP A 59 -1.08 -5.60 -11.41
N HIS A 60 -1.21 -4.26 -11.44
CA HIS A 60 -1.75 -3.56 -12.60
C HIS A 60 -0.78 -2.66 -13.36
N PHE A 61 0.24 -2.07 -12.71
CA PHE A 61 1.18 -1.16 -13.37
C PHE A 61 2.50 -1.83 -13.71
N LEU A 62 2.94 -2.79 -12.89
CA LEU A 62 4.18 -3.55 -13.13
C LEU A 62 3.94 -4.86 -13.90
N GLU A 63 2.68 -5.17 -14.24
CA GLU A 63 2.26 -6.41 -14.91
C GLU A 63 2.98 -7.67 -14.37
N LEU A 64 3.23 -7.73 -13.06
CA LEU A 64 3.97 -8.84 -12.45
C LEU A 64 3.24 -10.18 -12.56
N LYS A 65 1.95 -10.14 -12.95
CA LYS A 65 1.17 -11.29 -13.41
C LYS A 65 1.75 -11.97 -14.66
N GLN A 66 2.46 -11.24 -15.51
CA GLN A 66 3.17 -11.76 -16.68
C GLN A 66 4.61 -12.19 -16.34
N ALA A 67 5.18 -11.69 -15.23
CA ALA A 67 6.47 -12.14 -14.74
C ALA A 67 6.32 -13.49 -14.00
N HIS A 68 6.60 -14.57 -14.71
CA HIS A 68 6.56 -15.95 -14.21
C HIS A 68 7.14 -16.14 -12.79
N GLY A 69 6.38 -16.79 -11.89
CA GLY A 69 6.91 -17.54 -10.75
C GLY A 69 6.80 -16.89 -9.34
N PRO A 70 7.61 -17.35 -8.36
CA PRO A 70 7.49 -16.98 -6.93
C PRO A 70 7.87 -15.51 -6.63
N TRP A 71 8.31 -14.75 -7.62
CA TRP A 71 8.74 -13.36 -7.49
C TRP A 71 7.66 -12.42 -6.96
N ALA A 72 6.41 -12.58 -7.43
CA ALA A 72 5.29 -11.81 -6.90
C ALA A 72 5.08 -12.06 -5.39
N LYS A 73 5.21 -13.32 -4.96
CA LYS A 73 5.06 -13.72 -3.56
C LYS A 73 6.21 -13.20 -2.70
N LEU A 74 7.44 -13.23 -3.21
CA LEU A 74 8.62 -12.66 -2.54
C LEU A 74 8.48 -11.15 -2.36
N PHE A 75 8.00 -10.43 -3.38
CA PHE A 75 7.85 -8.98 -3.29
C PHE A 75 6.75 -8.57 -2.32
N ILE A 76 5.60 -9.26 -2.33
CA ILE A 76 4.54 -9.04 -1.33
C ILE A 76 5.06 -9.34 0.09
N SER A 77 5.82 -10.43 0.25
CA SER A 77 6.47 -10.78 1.52
C SER A 77 7.44 -9.69 1.98
N LEU A 78 8.24 -9.12 1.06
CA LEU A 78 9.16 -8.03 1.36
C LEU A 78 8.41 -6.76 1.80
N ILE A 79 7.36 -6.36 1.08
CA ILE A 79 6.54 -5.21 1.45
C ILE A 79 5.94 -5.42 2.84
N ALA A 80 5.36 -6.60 3.09
CA ALA A 80 4.77 -6.93 4.39
C ALA A 80 5.83 -6.86 5.51
N ALA A 81 7.04 -7.37 5.27
CA ALA A 81 8.14 -7.29 6.22
C ALA A 81 8.57 -5.84 6.50
N ILE A 82 8.71 -5.00 5.46
CA ILE A 82 9.08 -3.58 5.62
C ILE A 82 8.00 -2.84 6.41
N LEU A 83 6.72 -3.05 6.11
CA LEU A 83 5.61 -2.42 6.83
C LEU A 83 5.54 -2.88 8.29
N LEU A 84 5.84 -4.15 8.56
CA LEU A 84 5.93 -4.68 9.92
C LEU A 84 7.09 -4.04 10.69
N VAL A 85 8.25 -3.90 10.05
CA VAL A 85 9.41 -3.20 10.65
C VAL A 85 9.06 -1.74 10.94
N LEU A 86 8.40 -1.04 10.01
CA LEU A 86 7.93 0.33 10.23
C LEU A 86 6.93 0.43 11.39
N LEU A 87 6.01 -0.53 11.51
CA LEU A 87 5.07 -0.61 12.62
C LEU A 87 5.82 -0.79 13.96
N VAL A 88 6.81 -1.69 14.01
CA VAL A 88 7.59 -1.95 15.22
C VAL A 88 8.41 -0.74 15.61
N ILE A 89 9.12 -0.11 14.67
CA ILE A 89 9.88 1.12 14.92
C ILE A 89 8.96 2.21 15.48
N TYR A 90 7.77 2.38 14.88
CA TYR A 90 6.80 3.34 15.35
C TYR A 90 6.30 3.01 16.76
N ALA A 91 5.96 1.74 17.02
CA ALA A 91 5.49 1.29 18.32
C ALA A 91 6.54 1.54 19.41
N VAL A 92 7.81 1.19 19.14
CA VAL A 92 8.94 1.43 20.06
C VAL A 92 9.14 2.93 20.32
N GLN A 93 9.12 3.77 19.28
CA GLN A 93 9.21 5.22 19.45
C GLN A 93 8.04 5.79 20.26
N SER A 94 6.81 5.33 19.97
CA SER A 94 5.62 5.79 20.68
C SER A 94 5.61 5.39 22.15
N TYR A 95 6.21 4.24 22.49
CA TYR A 95 6.37 3.78 23.87
C TYR A 95 7.51 4.48 24.61
N SER A 96 8.55 4.90 23.91
CA SER A 96 9.68 5.67 24.46
C SER A 96 9.35 7.15 24.69
N ALA A 97 8.35 7.68 23.98
CA ALA A 97 7.94 9.09 24.04
C ALA A 97 6.81 9.37 25.05
N GLY A 98 6.29 8.35 25.74
CA GLY A 98 5.28 8.47 26.81
C GLY A 98 5.90 8.28 28.19
#